data_AF-A0A1B9HT87-F1
#
_entry.id   AF-A0A1B9HT87-F1
#
_cell.length_a   1.000
_cell.length_b   1.000
_cell.length_c   1.000
_cell.angle_alpha   90.00
_cell.angle_beta   90.00
_cell.angle_gamma   90.00
#
_symmetry.space_group_name_H-M   'P 1'
#
loop_
_entity.id
_entity.type
_entity.pdbx_description
1 polymer ?
#
loop_
_entity_poly.entity_id
_entity_poly.type
_entity_poly.pdbx_seq_one_letter_code
_entity_poly.pdbx_strand_id
1 'polypeptide(L)'
;MRCFNLTFVFIALFVQLVAADNYANFFSDTECNEDGSIGFDMTNPGCFAQAGRRSVYIPNDGFADQYCLVITYDTQVCNCQNRGYVFTATGFCAVLEEGIQSYRFISGSCASNNC
;
A
#
# COMPACT_ATOMS: atom_id res chain seq x y z
N MET A 1 63.72 -21.05 0.42
CA MET A 1 62.44 -21.15 1.17
C MET A 1 61.57 -19.97 0.79
N ARG A 2 60.44 -20.19 0.11
CA ARG A 2 59.46 -19.14 -0.21
C ARG A 2 58.09 -19.64 0.25
N CYS A 3 57.59 -19.08 1.35
CA CYS A 3 56.28 -19.40 1.89
C CYS A 3 55.22 -18.68 1.04
N PHE A 4 54.29 -19.46 0.48
CA PHE A 4 53.15 -18.97 -0.29
C PHE A 4 52.00 -18.73 0.68
N ASN A 5 51.68 -17.46 0.97
CA ASN A 5 50.52 -17.09 1.79
C ASN A 5 49.27 -17.10 0.91
N LEU A 6 48.36 -18.04 1.16
CA LEU A 6 47.06 -18.12 0.49
C LEU A 6 46.03 -17.42 1.38
N THR A 7 45.71 -16.16 1.08
CA THR A 7 44.65 -15.42 1.78
C THR A 7 43.30 -15.79 1.19
N PHE A 8 42.48 -16.52 1.94
CA PHE A 8 41.08 -16.77 1.60
C PHE A 8 40.23 -15.55 1.93
N VAL A 9 39.66 -14.90 0.91
CA VAL A 9 38.68 -13.82 1.06
C VAL A 9 37.28 -14.45 1.07
N PHE A 10 36.63 -14.47 2.23
CA PHE A 10 35.23 -14.84 2.35
C PHE A 10 34.36 -13.62 1.99
N ILE A 11 33.69 -13.67 0.83
CA ILE A 11 32.70 -12.67 0.43
C ILE A 11 31.36 -13.08 1.07
N ALA A 12 30.93 -12.37 2.11
CA ALA A 12 29.60 -12.52 2.66
C ALA A 12 28.59 -11.79 1.77
N LEU A 13 27.76 -12.55 1.04
CA LEU A 13 26.60 -12.03 0.33
C LEU A 13 25.49 -11.75 1.35
N PHE A 14 25.26 -10.48 1.67
CA PHE A 14 24.08 -10.05 2.40
C PHE A 14 22.89 -10.04 1.43
N VAL A 15 22.07 -11.09 1.47
CA VAL A 15 20.75 -11.06 0.84
C VAL A 15 19.89 -10.16 1.72
N GLN A 16 19.56 -8.96 1.23
CA GLN A 16 18.58 -8.11 1.90
C GLN A 16 17.21 -8.77 1.73
N LEU A 17 16.68 -9.36 2.80
CA LEU A 17 15.25 -9.64 2.88
C LEU A 17 14.55 -8.28 2.90
N VAL A 18 13.95 -7.88 1.79
CA VAL A 18 12.99 -6.77 1.79
C VAL A 18 11.80 -7.26 2.61
N ALA A 19 11.57 -6.64 3.77
CA ALA A 19 10.38 -6.92 4.56
C ALA A 19 9.16 -6.47 3.75
N ALA A 20 8.13 -7.32 3.71
CA ALA A 20 6.83 -6.98 3.17
C ALA A 20 6.29 -5.71 3.86
N ASP A 21 6.06 -4.66 3.10
CA ASP A 21 5.41 -3.44 3.59
C ASP A 21 3.93 -3.50 3.22
N ASN A 22 3.07 -3.44 4.22
CA ASN A 22 1.62 -3.51 4.07
C ASN A 22 0.94 -2.17 4.40
N TYR A 23 1.71 -1.09 4.54
CA TYR A 23 1.20 0.21 4.92
C TYR A 23 1.08 1.13 3.72
N ALA A 24 -0.15 1.54 3.40
CA ALA A 24 -0.44 2.51 2.36
C ALA A 24 -0.44 3.95 2.90
N ASN A 25 0.00 4.91 2.11
CA ASN A 25 0.03 6.32 2.49
C ASN A 25 -0.81 7.15 1.52
N PHE A 26 -1.57 8.10 2.03
CA PHE A 26 -2.37 9.01 1.22
C PHE A 26 -1.69 10.37 1.11
N PHE A 27 -1.80 11.00 -0.06
CA PHE A 27 -1.09 12.25 -0.38
C PHE A 27 -2.05 13.32 -0.88
N SER A 28 -1.62 14.58 -0.79
CA SER A 28 -2.38 15.74 -1.25
C SER A 28 -2.24 16.00 -2.75
N ASP A 29 -1.24 15.43 -3.42
CA ASP A 29 -0.99 15.51 -4.85
C ASP A 29 -1.41 14.22 -5.61
N THR A 30 -1.20 14.18 -6.92
CA THR A 30 -1.51 13.00 -7.75
C THR A 30 -0.32 12.07 -7.97
N GLU A 31 0.86 12.47 -7.50
CA GLU A 31 2.14 11.83 -7.76
C GLU A 31 2.74 11.14 -6.52
N CYS A 32 2.02 11.15 -5.39
CA CYS A 32 2.43 10.58 -4.12
C CYS A 32 3.72 11.20 -3.53
N ASN A 33 3.89 12.53 -3.62
CA ASN A 33 5.08 13.21 -3.09
C ASN A 33 4.76 14.16 -1.93
N GLU A 34 3.60 14.82 -1.95
CA GLU A 34 3.27 15.90 -1.01
C GLU A 34 2.32 15.47 0.12
N ASP A 35 2.61 15.95 1.33
CA ASP A 35 1.80 15.77 2.55
C ASP A 35 1.39 14.33 2.86
N GLY A 36 2.32 13.38 2.68
CA GLY A 36 2.10 11.97 2.95
C GLY A 36 1.54 11.72 4.35
N SER A 37 0.44 10.97 4.43
CA SER A 37 -0.16 10.56 5.69
C SER A 37 0.74 9.61 6.46
N ILE A 38 0.36 9.27 7.70
CA ILE A 38 0.83 8.03 8.33
C ILE A 38 0.47 6.82 7.48
N GLY A 39 1.19 5.72 7.65
CA GLY A 39 0.90 4.46 6.98
C GLY A 39 -0.37 3.79 7.52
N PHE A 40 -1.23 3.33 6.63
CA PHE A 40 -2.46 2.59 6.92
C PHE A 40 -2.31 1.13 6.51
N ASP A 41 -2.47 0.24 7.47
CA ASP A 41 -2.36 -1.20 7.25
C ASP A 41 -3.46 -1.70 6.29
N MET A 42 -3.06 -2.18 5.11
CA MET A 42 -3.95 -2.73 4.09
C MET A 42 -4.60 -4.06 4.50
N THR A 43 -4.07 -4.73 5.52
CA THR A 43 -4.63 -5.98 6.06
C THR A 43 -5.66 -5.71 7.17
N ASN A 44 -5.77 -4.47 7.63
CA ASN A 44 -6.74 -4.07 8.63
C ASN A 44 -7.98 -3.46 7.95
N PRO A 45 -9.17 -4.08 8.07
CA PRO A 45 -10.39 -3.63 7.40
C PRO A 45 -11.04 -2.40 8.06
N GLY A 46 -10.26 -1.60 8.79
CA GLY A 46 -10.70 -0.35 9.39
C GLY A 46 -11.19 0.66 8.36
N CYS A 47 -11.97 1.63 8.82
CA CYS A 47 -12.38 2.77 8.02
C CYS A 47 -11.40 3.92 8.18
N PHE A 48 -10.98 4.51 7.06
CA PHE A 48 -10.03 5.61 7.02
C PHE A 48 -10.69 6.86 6.47
N ALA A 49 -10.95 7.83 7.36
CA ALA A 49 -11.45 9.15 7.00
C ALA A 49 -10.31 10.00 6.40
N GLN A 50 -10.10 9.86 5.09
CA GLN A 50 -9.04 10.54 4.33
C GLN A 50 -9.65 11.46 3.25
N ALA A 51 -10.59 12.31 3.65
CA ALA A 51 -11.22 13.26 2.75
C ALA A 51 -10.19 14.22 2.12
N GLY A 52 -10.38 14.54 0.83
CA GLY A 52 -9.54 15.50 0.10
C GLY A 52 -8.16 14.98 -0.34
N ARG A 53 -7.85 13.70 -0.12
CA ARG A 53 -6.64 13.07 -0.66
C ARG A 53 -6.75 12.85 -2.16
N ARG A 54 -5.63 12.99 -2.87
CA ARG A 54 -5.56 12.96 -4.33
C ARG A 54 -4.80 11.77 -4.89
N SER A 55 -4.01 11.10 -4.05
CA SER A 55 -3.40 9.82 -4.40
C SER A 55 -3.17 8.95 -3.16
N VAL A 56 -2.96 7.65 -3.42
CA VAL A 56 -2.54 6.66 -2.42
C VAL A 56 -1.37 5.87 -2.97
N TYR A 57 -0.28 5.80 -2.21
CA TYR A 57 0.82 4.90 -2.48
C TYR A 57 0.48 3.52 -1.90
N ILE A 58 0.47 2.52 -2.78
CA ILE A 58 0.31 1.11 -2.45
C ILE A 58 1.70 0.48 -2.46
N PRO A 59 2.19 -0.06 -1.34
CA PRO A 59 3.51 -0.68 -1.28
C PRO A 59 3.58 -1.97 -2.11
N ASN A 60 4.80 -2.48 -2.28
CA ASN A 60 5.01 -3.84 -2.75
C ASN A 60 5.04 -4.77 -1.54
N ASP A 61 4.04 -5.63 -1.42
CA ASP A 61 3.91 -6.56 -0.29
C ASP A 61 4.86 -7.77 -0.41
N GLY A 62 5.52 -7.98 -1.55
CA GLY A 62 6.39 -9.11 -1.82
C GLY A 62 5.68 -10.44 -2.10
N PHE A 63 4.35 -10.48 -2.00
CA PHE A 63 3.52 -11.69 -2.17
C PHE A 63 2.51 -11.57 -3.30
N ALA A 64 2.36 -10.39 -3.89
CA ALA A 64 1.38 -10.08 -4.92
C ALA A 64 -0.04 -10.40 -4.45
N ASP A 65 -0.36 -10.07 -3.19
CA ASP A 65 -1.70 -10.25 -2.66
C ASP A 65 -2.66 -9.29 -3.36
N GLN A 66 -3.88 -9.79 -3.57
CA GLN A 66 -4.96 -9.00 -4.14
C GLN A 66 -5.72 -8.30 -3.02
N TYR A 67 -6.04 -7.03 -3.25
CA TYR A 67 -6.82 -6.21 -2.36
C TYR A 67 -7.91 -5.47 -3.13
N CYS A 68 -8.92 -5.00 -2.40
CA CYS A 68 -9.92 -4.06 -2.84
C CYS A 68 -9.83 -2.77 -2.01
N LEU A 69 -9.70 -1.64 -2.69
CA LEU A 69 -9.90 -0.32 -2.09
C LEU A 69 -11.38 0.04 -2.21
N VAL A 70 -12.10 -0.05 -1.09
CA VAL A 70 -13.50 0.37 -0.98
C VAL A 70 -13.55 1.87 -0.70
N ILE A 71 -14.43 2.57 -1.43
CA ILE A 71 -14.56 4.03 -1.42
C ILE A 71 -15.99 4.43 -1.04
N THR A 72 -16.07 5.44 -0.18
CA THR A 72 -17.33 6.09 0.23
C THR A 72 -17.27 7.60 -0.03
N TYR A 73 -18.26 8.13 -0.77
CA TYR A 73 -18.35 9.58 -1.10
C TYR A 73 -19.20 10.37 -0.09
N ASP A 74 -20.10 9.71 0.62
CA ASP A 74 -21.15 10.41 1.36
C ASP A 74 -20.76 10.69 2.82
N THR A 75 -19.90 9.83 3.39
CA THR A 75 -19.54 9.88 4.81
C THR A 75 -18.09 9.49 5.07
N GLN A 76 -17.60 9.88 6.24
CA GLN A 76 -16.27 9.52 6.75
C GLN A 76 -16.26 8.19 7.53
N VAL A 77 -17.33 7.40 7.49
CA VAL A 77 -17.49 6.21 8.35
C VAL A 77 -17.60 4.89 7.58
N CYS A 78 -17.29 4.87 6.28
CA CYS A 78 -17.27 3.66 5.43
C CYS A 78 -18.54 2.80 5.55
N ASN A 79 -19.68 3.45 5.72
CA ASN A 79 -20.98 2.82 5.95
C ASN A 79 -21.49 2.04 4.73
N CYS A 80 -21.14 2.49 3.52
CA CYS A 80 -21.55 1.86 2.28
C CYS A 80 -20.47 1.99 1.21
N GLN A 81 -20.28 0.91 0.45
CA GLN A 81 -19.43 0.93 -0.74
C GLN A 81 -20.15 1.68 -1.86
N ASN A 82 -19.65 2.86 -2.23
CA ASN A 82 -20.08 3.51 -3.47
C ASN A 82 -19.27 2.97 -4.67
N ARG A 83 -17.98 2.67 -4.45
CA ARG A 83 -17.08 2.06 -5.44
C ARG A 83 -16.04 1.16 -4.80
N GLY A 84 -15.50 0.24 -5.60
CA GLY A 84 -14.39 -0.62 -5.22
C GLY A 84 -13.39 -0.75 -6.37
N TYR A 85 -12.10 -0.67 -6.05
CA TYR A 85 -11.02 -0.91 -7.00
C TYR A 85 -10.19 -2.11 -6.57
N VAL A 86 -10.15 -3.14 -7.40
CA VAL A 86 -9.32 -4.33 -7.17
C VAL A 86 -7.91 -4.07 -7.69
N PHE A 87 -6.89 -4.37 -6.88
CA PHE A 87 -5.50 -4.18 -7.23
C PHE A 87 -4.61 -5.28 -6.63
N THR A 88 -3.37 -5.36 -7.10
CA THR A 88 -2.32 -6.20 -6.53
C THR A 88 -1.19 -5.30 -6.04
N ALA A 89 -0.75 -5.49 -4.80
CA ALA A 89 0.21 -4.60 -4.13
C ALA A 89 1.64 -4.79 -4.68
N THR A 90 1.93 -4.10 -5.80
CA THR A 90 3.19 -4.23 -6.56
C THR A 90 4.12 -3.03 -6.41
N GLY A 91 3.77 -2.04 -5.58
CA GLY A 91 4.51 -0.79 -5.44
C GLY A 91 4.13 0.23 -6.51
N PHE A 92 3.03 0.97 -6.30
CA PHE A 92 2.56 1.97 -7.25
C PHE A 92 1.79 3.10 -6.56
N CYS A 93 1.74 4.26 -7.22
CA CYS A 93 0.89 5.38 -6.83
C CYS A 93 -0.43 5.31 -7.61
N ALA A 94 -1.55 5.30 -6.90
CA ALA A 94 -2.89 5.33 -7.48
C ALA A 94 -3.49 6.74 -7.33
N VAL A 95 -3.97 7.30 -8.44
CA VAL A 95 -4.72 8.56 -8.46
C VAL A 95 -6.11 8.33 -7.87
N LEU A 96 -6.53 9.24 -6.99
CA LEU A 96 -7.84 9.22 -6.35
C LEU A 96 -8.73 10.30 -6.96
N GLU A 97 -10.01 9.97 -7.10
CA GLU A 97 -11.02 10.93 -7.54
C GLU A 97 -11.31 11.96 -6.44
N GLU A 98 -11.69 13.16 -6.86
CA GLU A 98 -12.13 14.18 -5.92
C GLU A 98 -13.48 13.83 -5.28
N GLY A 99 -13.77 14.44 -4.12
CA GLY A 99 -15.05 14.28 -3.42
C GLY A 99 -15.19 13.02 -2.56
N ILE A 100 -14.19 12.13 -2.55
CA ILE A 100 -14.16 10.96 -1.67
C ILE A 100 -13.99 11.39 -0.21
N GLN A 101 -14.72 10.72 0.70
CA GLN A 101 -14.72 11.01 2.13
C GLN A 101 -13.99 9.95 2.96
N SER A 102 -14.12 8.67 2.61
CA SER A 102 -13.44 7.60 3.32
C SER A 102 -13.09 6.39 2.45
N TYR A 103 -12.14 5.61 2.97
CA TYR A 103 -11.55 4.45 2.31
C TYR A 103 -11.48 3.26 3.27
N ARG A 104 -11.51 2.04 2.73
CA ARG A 104 -11.25 0.81 3.48
C ARG A 104 -10.53 -0.19 2.57
N PHE A 105 -9.48 -0.82 3.08
CA PHE A 105 -8.83 -1.94 2.40
C PHE A 105 -9.51 -3.26 2.79
N ILE A 106 -9.67 -4.15 1.83
CA ILE A 106 -10.20 -5.50 2.04
C ILE A 106 -9.33 -6.46 1.24
N SER A 107 -8.96 -7.60 1.80
CA SER A 107 -8.26 -8.64 1.05
C SER A 107 -9.17 -9.34 0.04
N GLY A 108 -8.60 -9.68 -1.12
CA GLY A 108 -9.31 -10.31 -2.23
C GLY A 108 -10.09 -9.31 -3.11
N SER A 109 -11.23 -9.76 -3.63
CA SER A 109 -12.04 -9.00 -4.58
C SER A 109 -13.05 -8.08 -3.89
N CYS A 110 -13.42 -6.98 -4.55
CA CYS A 110 -14.53 -6.14 -4.11
C CYS A 110 -15.86 -6.90 -4.16
N ALA A 111 -16.58 -6.97 -3.04
CA ALA A 111 -17.93 -7.51 -3.03
C ALA A 111 -18.90 -6.59 -3.80
N SER A 112 -19.93 -7.16 -4.40
CA SER A 112 -20.97 -6.42 -5.14
C SER A 112 -21.81 -5.50 -4.25
N ASN A 113 -21.83 -5.77 -2.94
CA ASN A 113 -22.41 -4.88 -1.95
C ASN A 113 -21.62 -5.02 -0.64
N ASN A 114 -21.12 -3.91 -0.12
CA ASN A 114 -20.45 -3.86 1.19
C ASN A 114 -20.99 -2.70 2.03
N CYS A 115 -22.29 -2.47 1.83
CA CYS A 115 -23.24 -2.17 2.88
C CYS A 115 -23.75 -3.54 3.41
#